data_AF-A0A396ZF83-F1
#
_entry.id   AF-A0A396ZF83-F1
#
_cell.length_a   1.000
_cell.length_b   1.000
_cell.length_c   1.000
_cell.angle_alpha   90.00
_cell.angle_beta   90.00
_cell.angle_gamma   90.00
#
_symmetry.space_group_name_H-M   'P 1'
#
loop_
_entity.id
_entity.type
_entity.pdbx_description
1 polymer ?
#
loop_
_entity_poly.entity_id
_entity_poly.type
_entity_poly.pdbx_seq_one_letter_code
_entity_poly.pdbx_strand_id
1 'polypeptide(L)'
;MELIGKLKRQHQIVNEYAHQIESEIDKANPNIGHLVELLSIFSASLLFHLNVEDTDLYLKMENYTNDSPTLVSLFEQYQKTMFGLKDTLLDYASKYSDPLTIEMNFGNFKEETTEIFDHLRKRIDREESEFYPLIEDILRKLSTEEEVVI
;
A
#
# COMPACT_ATOMS: atom_id res chain seq x y z
N MET A 1 8.70 16.25 2.58
CA MET A 1 9.55 15.64 1.53
C MET A 1 8.75 15.34 0.27
N GLU A 2 9.34 15.44 -0.92
CA GLU A 2 8.66 15.12 -2.20
C GLU A 2 8.16 13.67 -2.27
N LEU A 3 8.93 12.71 -1.74
CA LEU A 3 8.59 11.28 -1.77
C LEU A 3 7.34 10.94 -0.93
N ILE A 4 7.28 11.36 0.33
CA ILE A 4 6.10 11.11 1.20
C ILE A 4 4.84 11.76 0.62
N GLY A 5 4.97 12.97 0.08
CA GLY A 5 3.86 13.61 -0.63
C GLY A 5 3.39 12.82 -1.85
N LYS A 6 4.30 12.16 -2.58
CA LYS A 6 3.97 11.25 -3.70
C LYS A 6 3.26 9.99 -3.20
N LEU A 7 3.74 9.36 -2.13
CA LEU A 7 3.12 8.15 -1.56
C LEU A 7 1.69 8.42 -1.08
N LYS A 8 1.46 9.53 -0.35
CA LYS A 8 0.11 9.94 0.06
C LYS A 8 -0.85 10.17 -1.11
N ARG A 9 -0.38 10.72 -2.23
CA ARG A 9 -1.20 10.82 -3.45
C ARG A 9 -1.51 9.46 -4.06
N GLN A 10 -0.58 8.50 -3.98
CA GLN A 10 -0.85 7.13 -4.42
C GLN A 10 -1.91 6.46 -3.53
N HIS A 11 -1.89 6.67 -2.21
CA HIS A 11 -2.95 6.19 -1.30
C HIS A 11 -4.33 6.71 -1.72
N GLN A 12 -4.43 7.99 -2.09
CA GLN A 12 -5.69 8.56 -2.57
C GLN A 12 -6.22 7.83 -3.80
N ILE A 13 -5.35 7.58 -4.79
CA ILE A 13 -5.72 6.86 -6.02
C ILE A 13 -6.16 5.43 -5.70
N VAL A 14 -5.38 4.71 -4.90
CA VAL A 14 -5.68 3.32 -4.51
C VAL A 14 -7.01 3.24 -3.76
N ASN A 15 -7.23 4.14 -2.81
CA ASN A 15 -8.49 4.22 -2.07
C ASN A 15 -9.66 4.57 -2.99
N GLU A 16 -9.49 5.47 -3.96
CA GLU A 16 -10.56 5.81 -4.90
C GLU A 16 -11.03 4.58 -5.72
N TYR A 17 -10.11 3.75 -6.20
CA TYR A 17 -10.47 2.51 -6.88
C TYR A 17 -11.06 1.46 -5.92
N ALA A 18 -10.56 1.36 -4.69
CA ALA A 18 -11.15 0.46 -3.69
C ALA A 18 -12.62 0.82 -3.42
N HIS A 19 -12.93 2.11 -3.26
CA HIS A 19 -14.31 2.59 -3.07
C HIS A 19 -15.19 2.31 -4.29
N GLN A 20 -14.66 2.48 -5.51
CA GLN A 20 -15.41 2.15 -6.73
C GLN A 20 -15.74 0.65 -6.81
N ILE A 21 -14.80 -0.22 -6.43
CA ILE A 21 -15.00 -1.68 -6.37
C ILE A 21 -16.07 -2.03 -5.33
N GLU A 22 -15.95 -1.52 -4.10
CA GLU A 22 -16.94 -1.74 -3.03
C GLU A 22 -18.34 -1.28 -3.48
N SER A 23 -18.41 -0.09 -4.08
CA SER A 23 -19.68 0.46 -4.58
C SER A 23 -20.29 -0.36 -5.71
N GLU A 24 -19.48 -0.96 -6.59
CA GLU A 24 -19.97 -1.82 -7.67
C GLU A 24 -20.45 -3.17 -7.12
N ILE A 25 -19.72 -3.75 -6.16
CA ILE A 25 -20.09 -5.00 -5.47
C ILE A 25 -21.45 -4.88 -4.75
N ASP A 26 -21.75 -3.73 -4.18
CA ASP A 26 -22.98 -3.49 -3.40
C ASP A 26 -24.22 -3.16 -4.25
N LYS A 27 -24.08 -3.05 -5.57
CA LYS A 27 -25.23 -2.85 -6.46
C LYS A 27 -26.12 -4.09 -6.49
N ALA A 28 -27.42 -3.89 -6.72
CA ALA A 28 -28.37 -4.99 -6.91
C ALA A 28 -28.03 -5.88 -8.12
N ASN A 29 -27.45 -5.28 -9.17
CA ASN A 29 -26.94 -5.97 -10.36
C ASN A 29 -25.53 -5.44 -10.67
N PRO A 30 -24.48 -5.98 -10.04
CA PRO A 30 -23.09 -5.60 -10.29
C PRO A 30 -22.69 -5.89 -11.74
N ASN A 31 -21.96 -4.97 -12.36
CA ASN A 31 -21.35 -5.16 -13.67
C ASN A 31 -20.00 -5.87 -13.51
N ILE A 32 -19.97 -7.17 -13.79
CA ILE A 32 -18.77 -7.99 -13.59
C ILE A 32 -17.61 -7.60 -14.51
N GLY A 33 -17.90 -7.23 -15.77
CA GLY A 33 -16.85 -6.75 -16.67
C GLY A 33 -16.19 -5.49 -16.13
N HIS A 34 -16.98 -4.56 -15.59
CA HIS A 34 -16.47 -3.36 -14.94
C HIS A 34 -15.69 -3.66 -13.65
N LEU A 35 -16.10 -4.66 -12.85
CA LEU A 35 -15.34 -5.10 -11.68
C LEU A 35 -13.94 -5.60 -12.05
N VAL A 36 -13.81 -6.37 -13.14
CA VAL A 36 -12.50 -6.83 -13.63
C VAL A 36 -11.61 -5.65 -14.07
N GLU A 37 -12.19 -4.67 -14.76
CA GLU A 37 -11.48 -3.44 -15.14
C GLU A 37 -10.99 -2.66 -13.91
N LEU A 38 -11.88 -2.39 -12.96
CA LEU A 38 -11.55 -1.69 -11.72
C LEU A 38 -10.48 -2.44 -10.92
N LEU A 39 -10.61 -3.77 -10.79
CA LEU A 39 -9.66 -4.62 -10.10
C LEU A 39 -8.28 -4.58 -10.76
N SER A 40 -8.22 -4.59 -12.09
CA SER A 40 -6.96 -4.50 -12.83
C SER A 40 -6.23 -3.18 -12.54
N ILE A 41 -6.97 -2.07 -12.56
CA ILE A 41 -6.39 -0.74 -12.31
C ILE A 41 -5.99 -0.57 -10.84
N PHE A 42 -6.84 -1.02 -9.91
CA PHE A 42 -6.55 -1.05 -8.48
C PHE A 42 -5.24 -1.82 -8.22
N SER A 43 -5.15 -3.05 -8.73
CA SER A 43 -4.01 -3.94 -8.48
C SER A 43 -2.72 -3.38 -9.05
N ALA A 44 -2.76 -2.79 -10.25
CA ALA A 44 -1.60 -2.13 -10.85
C ALA A 44 -1.17 -0.90 -10.04
N SER A 45 -2.12 -0.08 -9.59
CA SER A 45 -1.85 1.12 -8.80
C SER A 45 -1.23 0.78 -7.44
N LEU A 46 -1.80 -0.22 -6.76
CA LEU A 46 -1.30 -0.68 -5.47
C LEU A 46 0.08 -1.33 -5.64
N LEU A 47 0.29 -2.19 -6.64
CA LEU A 47 1.60 -2.79 -6.90
C LEU A 47 2.68 -1.72 -7.18
N PHE A 48 2.34 -0.67 -7.93
CA PHE A 48 3.24 0.46 -8.17
C PHE A 48 3.60 1.19 -6.87
N HIS A 49 2.60 1.46 -6.01
CA HIS A 49 2.83 2.04 -4.69
C HIS A 49 3.76 1.18 -3.84
N LEU A 50 3.45 -0.12 -3.68
CA LEU A 50 4.27 -1.06 -2.90
C LEU A 50 5.72 -1.12 -3.39
N ASN A 51 5.92 -1.13 -4.72
CA ASN A 51 7.26 -1.13 -5.29
C ASN A 51 8.03 0.17 -4.98
N VAL A 52 7.37 1.34 -5.03
CA VAL A 52 8.02 2.61 -4.68
C VAL A 52 8.41 2.63 -3.20
N GLU A 53 7.58 2.07 -2.32
CA GLU A 53 7.96 1.94 -0.91
C GLU A 53 9.19 1.05 -0.72
N ASP A 54 9.20 -0.14 -1.33
CA ASP A 54 10.33 -1.09 -1.27
C ASP A 54 11.63 -0.46 -1.80
N THR A 55 11.59 0.16 -2.98
CA THR A 55 12.81 0.62 -3.68
C THR A 55 13.26 2.00 -3.29
N ASP A 56 12.34 2.89 -2.92
CA ASP A 56 12.67 4.30 -2.68
C ASP A 56 12.60 4.65 -1.20
N LEU A 57 11.60 4.14 -0.45
CA LEU A 57 11.43 4.51 0.96
C LEU A 57 12.30 3.64 1.87
N TYR A 58 12.06 2.33 1.89
CA TYR A 58 12.76 1.40 2.78
C TYR A 58 14.26 1.38 2.50
N LEU A 59 14.67 1.29 1.23
CA LEU A 59 16.10 1.31 0.85
C LEU A 59 16.80 2.62 1.26
N LYS A 60 16.13 3.77 1.16
CA LYS A 60 16.72 5.04 1.63
C LYS A 60 16.86 5.04 3.14
N MET A 61 15.84 4.60 3.86
CA MET A 61 15.88 4.59 5.32
C MET A 61 16.92 3.62 5.86
N GLU A 62 17.11 2.47 5.22
CA GLU A 62 18.21 1.55 5.54
C GLU A 62 19.58 2.26 5.44
N ASN A 63 19.83 2.95 4.32
CA ASN A 63 21.08 3.71 4.15
C ASN A 63 21.27 4.81 5.20
N TYR A 64 20.22 5.53 5.58
CA TYR A 64 20.30 6.60 6.58
C TYR A 64 20.44 6.11 8.02
N THR A 65 20.04 4.86 8.30
CA THR A 65 19.92 4.36 9.67
C THR A 65 20.88 3.23 10.00
N ASN A 66 21.68 2.77 9.03
CA ASN A 66 22.61 1.65 9.18
C ASN A 66 23.59 1.80 10.36
N ASP A 67 23.98 3.03 10.71
CA ASP A 67 24.89 3.31 11.83
C ASP A 67 24.19 3.31 13.20
N SER A 68 22.86 3.12 13.24
CA SER A 68 22.05 3.09 14.46
C SER A 68 21.29 1.77 14.59
N PRO A 69 21.79 0.81 15.42
CA PRO A 69 21.14 -0.49 15.62
C PRO A 69 19.67 -0.38 16.08
N THR A 70 19.34 0.67 16.83
CA THR A 70 17.96 0.93 17.28
C THR A 70 17.05 1.30 16.11
N LEU A 71 17.52 2.15 15.19
CA LEU A 71 16.73 2.55 14.03
C LEU A 71 16.62 1.39 13.03
N VAL A 72 17.70 0.64 12.79
CA VAL A 72 17.66 -0.59 11.96
C VAL A 72 16.57 -1.54 12.47
N SER A 73 16.59 -1.87 13.77
CA SER A 73 15.59 -2.78 14.35
C SER A 73 14.15 -2.25 14.25
N LEU A 74 13.96 -0.93 14.30
CA LEU A 74 12.65 -0.30 14.14
C LEU A 74 12.16 -0.42 12.69
N PHE A 75 13.02 -0.12 11.70
CA PHE A 75 12.66 -0.22 10.28
C PHE A 75 12.42 -1.67 9.84
N GLU A 76 13.21 -2.63 10.34
CA GLU A 76 12.95 -4.06 10.09
C GLU A 76 11.58 -4.51 10.63
N GLN A 77 11.15 -3.99 11.78
CA GLN A 77 9.82 -4.27 12.33
C GLN A 77 8.73 -3.70 11.44
N TYR A 78 8.85 -2.43 11.01
CA TYR A 78 7.90 -1.83 10.07
C TYR A 78 7.84 -2.64 8.77
N GLN A 79 8.99 -2.95 8.17
CA GLN A 79 9.06 -3.72 6.93
C GLN A 79 8.39 -5.10 7.07
N LYS A 80 8.64 -5.84 8.17
CA LYS A 80 7.98 -7.14 8.43
C LYS A 80 6.47 -7.02 8.59
N THR A 81 6.00 -5.95 9.21
CA THR A 81 4.55 -5.74 9.42
C THR A 81 3.85 -5.34 8.12
N MET A 82 4.58 -4.73 7.19
CA MET A 82 4.07 -4.29 5.89
C MET A 82 4.31 -5.30 4.76
N PHE A 83 5.06 -6.38 5.02
CA PHE A 83 5.34 -7.44 4.05
C PHE A 83 4.15 -8.39 3.88
N GLY A 84 4.02 -8.99 2.70
CA GLY A 84 3.03 -10.04 2.39
C GLY A 84 1.80 -9.57 1.62
N LEU A 85 1.41 -8.29 1.70
CA LEU A 85 0.25 -7.80 0.94
C LEU A 85 0.47 -7.90 -0.58
N LYS A 86 1.71 -7.75 -1.04
CA LYS A 86 2.06 -7.83 -2.47
C LYS A 86 1.75 -9.20 -3.07
N ASP A 87 2.20 -10.28 -2.42
CA ASP A 87 1.96 -11.64 -2.92
C ASP A 87 0.48 -11.99 -2.84
N THR A 88 -0.18 -11.66 -1.72
CA THR A 88 -1.63 -11.83 -1.57
C THR A 88 -2.41 -11.08 -2.65
N LEU A 89 -2.02 -9.85 -2.98
CA LEU A 89 -2.65 -9.05 -4.03
C LEU A 89 -2.45 -9.67 -5.41
N LEU A 90 -1.24 -10.16 -5.73
CA LEU A 90 -0.95 -10.79 -7.02
C LEU A 90 -1.77 -12.07 -7.20
N ASP A 91 -1.85 -12.90 -6.18
CA ASP A 91 -2.66 -14.13 -6.20
C ASP A 91 -4.15 -13.79 -6.37
N TYR A 92 -4.65 -12.81 -5.61
CA TYR A 92 -6.03 -12.34 -5.70
C TYR A 92 -6.38 -11.75 -7.08
N ALA A 93 -5.55 -10.84 -7.60
CA ALA A 93 -5.76 -10.21 -8.90
C ALA A 93 -5.72 -11.23 -10.04
N SER A 94 -4.82 -12.21 -9.95
CA SER A 94 -4.72 -13.32 -10.90
C SER A 94 -5.97 -14.22 -10.85
N LYS A 95 -6.44 -14.55 -9.64
CA LYS A 95 -7.63 -15.40 -9.44
C LYS A 95 -8.89 -14.78 -10.05
N TYR A 96 -9.06 -13.46 -9.91
CA TYR A 96 -10.27 -12.75 -10.35
C TYR A 96 -10.08 -11.95 -11.64
N SER A 97 -9.09 -12.30 -12.46
CA SER A 97 -8.87 -11.64 -13.77
C SER A 97 -9.88 -12.07 -14.85
N ASP A 98 -10.63 -13.15 -14.62
CA ASP A 98 -11.66 -13.66 -15.54
C ASP A 98 -13.06 -13.32 -14.99
N PRO A 99 -13.90 -12.61 -15.76
CA PRO A 99 -15.29 -12.33 -15.38
C PRO A 99 -16.08 -13.57 -14.95
N LEU A 100 -15.87 -14.71 -15.62
CA LEU A 100 -16.60 -15.94 -15.30
C LEU A 100 -16.28 -16.45 -13.88
N THR A 101 -15.04 -16.29 -13.42
CA THR A 101 -14.64 -16.66 -12.06
C THR A 101 -15.37 -15.83 -11.01
N ILE A 102 -15.50 -14.51 -11.26
CA ILE A 102 -16.25 -13.62 -10.37
C ILE A 102 -17.74 -13.99 -10.40
N GLU A 103 -18.35 -14.21 -11.57
CA GLU A 103 -19.76 -14.60 -11.69
C GLU A 103 -20.09 -15.87 -10.92
N MET A 104 -19.24 -16.90 -11.06
CA MET A 104 -19.46 -18.20 -10.40
C MET A 104 -19.20 -18.17 -8.90
N ASN A 105 -18.38 -17.23 -8.40
CA ASN A 105 -17.90 -17.21 -7.01
C ASN A 105 -18.07 -15.84 -6.35
N PHE A 106 -19.14 -15.11 -6.70
CA PHE A 106 -19.31 -13.71 -6.30
C PHE A 106 -19.27 -13.49 -4.78
N GLY A 107 -19.84 -14.42 -4.00
CA GLY A 107 -19.76 -14.37 -2.53
C GLY A 107 -18.32 -14.39 -2.01
N ASN A 108 -17.52 -15.35 -2.47
CA ASN A 108 -16.11 -15.46 -2.09
C ASN A 108 -15.31 -14.24 -2.59
N PHE A 109 -15.59 -13.78 -3.82
CA PHE A 109 -14.99 -12.55 -4.34
C PHE A 109 -15.23 -11.37 -3.41
N LYS A 110 -16.48 -11.16 -2.98
CA LYS A 110 -16.85 -10.09 -2.05
C LYS A 110 -16.12 -10.21 -0.70
N GLU A 111 -16.10 -11.40 -0.13
CA GLU A 111 -15.43 -11.66 1.16
C GLU A 111 -13.92 -11.38 1.06
N GLU A 112 -13.23 -11.97 0.07
CA GLU A 112 -11.79 -11.76 -0.14
C GLU A 112 -11.46 -10.31 -0.49
N THR A 113 -12.30 -9.62 -1.27
CA THR A 113 -12.15 -8.18 -1.56
C THR A 113 -12.16 -7.37 -0.26
N THR A 114 -13.15 -7.65 0.60
CA THR A 114 -13.33 -6.94 1.87
C THR A 114 -12.13 -7.14 2.78
N GLU A 115 -11.63 -8.37 2.91
CA GLU A 115 -10.45 -8.68 3.71
C GLU A 115 -9.20 -7.94 3.22
N ILE A 116 -8.97 -7.92 1.90
CA ILE A 116 -7.82 -7.21 1.31
C ILE A 116 -7.93 -5.71 1.56
N PHE A 117 -9.11 -5.12 1.39
CA PHE A 117 -9.31 -3.68 1.59
C PHE A 117 -9.19 -3.29 3.06
N ASP A 118 -9.63 -4.13 4.00
CA ASP A 118 -9.44 -3.90 5.43
C ASP A 118 -7.96 -3.96 5.83
N HIS A 119 -7.19 -4.91 5.28
CA HIS A 119 -5.75 -4.95 5.49
C HIS A 119 -5.05 -3.71 4.91
N LEU A 120 -5.44 -3.29 3.71
CA LEU A 120 -4.90 -2.11 3.05
C LEU A 120 -5.19 -0.82 3.82
N ARG A 121 -6.43 -0.62 4.28
CA ARG A 121 -6.82 0.54 5.10
C ARG A 121 -5.99 0.63 6.38
N LYS A 122 -5.86 -0.48 7.12
CA LYS A 122 -5.04 -0.53 8.34
C LYS A 122 -3.57 -0.21 8.08
N ARG A 123 -3.04 -0.66 6.94
CA ARG A 123 -1.67 -0.35 6.52
C ARG A 123 -1.50 1.14 6.25
N ILE A 124 -2.34 1.71 5.38
CA ILE A 124 -2.31 3.13 5.03
C ILE A 124 -2.45 4.01 6.28
N ASP A 125 -3.38 3.67 7.18
CA ASP A 125 -3.56 4.42 8.43
C ASP A 125 -2.30 4.44 9.28
N ARG A 126 -1.62 3.29 9.44
CA ARG A 126 -0.35 3.20 10.16
C ARG A 126 0.78 3.95 9.48
N GLU A 127 0.86 3.85 8.16
CA GLU A 127 1.87 4.57 7.38
C GLU A 127 1.71 6.09 7.56
N GLU A 128 0.49 6.61 7.44
CA GLU A 128 0.27 8.04 7.51
C GLU A 128 0.30 8.62 8.93
N SER A 129 -0.14 7.85 9.93
CA SER A 129 -0.22 8.33 11.32
C SER A 129 1.04 8.09 12.14
N GLU A 130 1.84 7.08 11.79
CA GLU A 130 3.01 6.68 12.56
C GLU A 130 4.29 6.74 11.72
N PHE A 131 4.33 6.01 10.60
CA PHE A 131 5.58 5.74 9.89
C PHE A 131 6.13 6.96 9.15
N TYR A 132 5.30 7.63 8.35
CA TYR A 132 5.71 8.81 7.60
C TYR A 132 6.12 9.98 8.53
N PRO A 133 5.38 10.31 9.60
CA PRO A 133 5.83 11.30 10.59
C PRO A 133 7.18 10.96 11.22
N LEU A 134 7.42 9.68 11.56
CA LEU A 134 8.70 9.23 12.11
C LEU A 134 9.85 9.45 11.12
N ILE A 135 9.64 9.10 9.84
CA ILE A 135 10.64 9.30 8.78
C ILE A 135 10.95 10.79 8.60
N GLU A 136 9.93 11.64 8.56
CA GLU A 136 10.12 13.09 8.43
C GLU A 136 10.91 13.66 9.62
N ASP A 137 10.65 13.19 10.84
CA ASP A 137 11.39 13.63 12.03
C ASP A 137 12.86 13.18 12.00
N ILE A 138 13.13 11.93 11.62
CA ILE A 138 14.50 11.41 11.47
C ILE A 138 15.27 12.23 10.44
N LEU A 139 14.70 12.42 9.25
CA LEU A 139 15.38 13.13 8.17
C LEU A 139 15.59 14.61 8.50
N ARG A 140 14.63 15.24 9.18
CA ARG A 140 14.79 16.60 9.69
C ARG A 140 15.97 16.70 10.67
N LYS A 141 16.11 15.75 11.60
CA LYS A 141 17.22 15.72 12.57
C LYS A 141 18.57 15.53 11.89
N LEU A 142 18.65 14.61 10.92
CA LEU A 142 19.87 14.39 10.14
C LEU A 142 20.29 15.63 9.35
N SER A 143 19.34 16.32 8.69
CA SER A 143 19.64 17.58 7.99
C SER A 143 20.15 18.68 8.93
N THR A 144 19.64 18.76 10.16
CA THR A 144 20.12 19.75 11.14
C THR A 144 21.48 19.39 11.73
N GLU A 145 21.86 18.12 11.80
CA GLU A 145 23.18 17.70 12.29
C GLU A 145 24.27 17.92 11.23
N GLU A 146 23.98 17.75 9.94
CA GLU A 146 24.91 18.06 8.84
C GLU A 146 25.22 19.56 8.73
N GLU A 147 24.26 20.44 9.01
CA GLU A 147 24.46 21.90 9.00
C GLU A 147 25.29 22.43 10.17
N VAL A 148 25.40 21.68 11.28
CA VAL A 148 26.13 22.10 12.49
C VAL A 148 27.62 21.73 12.45
N VAL A 149 28.05 20.91 11.48
CA VAL A 149 29.44 20.43 11.33
C VAL A 149 30.28 21.34 10.40
N ILE A 150 29.79 22.52 10.01
CA ILE A 150 30.49 23.49 9.14
C ILE A 150 30.98 24.72 9.92
#